data_AF-A0A2E7TUU0-F1
#
_entry.id   AF-A0A2E7TUU0-F1
#
_cell.length_a   1.000
_cell.length_b   1.000
_cell.length_c   1.000
_cell.angle_alpha   90.00
_cell.angle_beta   90.00
_cell.angle_gamma   90.00
#
_symmetry.space_group_name_H-M   'P 1'
#
loop_
_entity.id
_entity.type
_entity.pdbx_description
1 polymer ?
#
loop_
_entity_poly.entity_id
_entity_poly.type
_entity_poly.pdbx_seq_one_letter_code
_entity_poly.pdbx_strand_id
1 'polypeptide(L)'
;MDGVPVWAELKITKNDRFTISKSQIAWHLGHTRCGGVSFFLVHDPSTRLVFLFDGGLAAKLHGSRLSVLRPAARWYGDISAAPCALRLAARESWIERLDPASCAPAPCDDGAGSTNENRDGL
;
A
#
# COMPACT_ATOMS: atom_id res chain seq x y z
N MET A 1 -20.05 -5.94 1.38
CA MET A 1 -19.01 -5.08 1.97
C MET A 1 -19.72 -3.96 2.68
N ASP A 2 -19.36 -3.70 3.93
CA ASP A 2 -20.12 -2.90 4.91
C ASP A 2 -20.08 -1.38 4.66
N GLY A 3 -20.16 -0.95 3.40
CA GLY A 3 -19.96 0.45 3.00
C GLY A 3 -18.50 0.91 2.96
N VAL A 4 -17.54 0.02 3.24
CA VAL A 4 -16.10 0.32 3.19
C VAL A 4 -15.62 0.40 1.74
N PRO A 5 -15.09 1.56 1.28
CA PRO A 5 -14.48 1.65 -0.04
C PRO A 5 -13.12 0.95 -0.02
N VAL A 6 -12.95 -0.06 -0.87
CA VAL A 6 -11.72 -0.84 -0.96
C VAL A 6 -11.34 -1.08 -2.41
N TRP A 7 -10.04 -0.97 -2.69
CA TRP A 7 -9.45 -1.41 -3.94
C TRP A 7 -8.61 -2.67 -3.73
N ALA A 8 -8.78 -3.67 -4.59
CA ALA A 8 -7.98 -4.88 -4.54
C ALA A 8 -7.46 -5.22 -5.93
N GLU A 9 -6.16 -5.49 -6.03
CA GLU A 9 -5.53 -5.91 -7.28
C GLU A 9 -4.99 -7.34 -7.15
N LEU A 10 -5.35 -8.22 -8.10
CA LEU A 10 -4.83 -9.59 -8.17
C LEU A 10 -3.59 -9.65 -9.08
N LYS A 11 -2.56 -10.33 -8.59
CA LYS A 11 -1.31 -10.59 -9.28
C LYS A 11 -0.92 -12.05 -9.10
N ILE A 12 -0.22 -12.60 -10.08
CA ILE A 12 0.34 -13.95 -10.02
C ILE A 12 1.86 -13.80 -9.95
N THR A 13 2.51 -14.49 -9.02
CA THR A 13 3.97 -14.47 -8.95
C THR A 13 4.57 -15.23 -10.12
N LYS A 14 5.71 -14.73 -10.62
CA LYS A 14 6.51 -15.40 -11.64
C LYS A 14 7.90 -15.61 -11.08
N ASN A 15 8.36 -16.86 -11.01
CA ASN A 15 9.66 -17.23 -10.46
C ASN A 15 9.88 -16.67 -9.04
N ASP A 16 8.89 -16.82 -8.16
CA ASP A 16 8.91 -16.30 -6.77
C ASP A 16 9.11 -14.77 -6.70
N ARG A 17 8.99 -14.03 -7.81
CA ARG A 17 9.14 -12.57 -7.84
C ARG A 17 7.80 -11.88 -8.02
N PHE A 18 7.64 -10.80 -7.27
CA PHE A 18 6.49 -9.92 -7.36
C PHE A 18 6.85 -8.63 -8.08
N THR A 19 6.14 -8.34 -9.17
CA THR A 19 6.39 -7.16 -10.01
C THR A 19 5.13 -6.32 -10.15
N ILE A 20 5.28 -5.03 -9.91
CA ILE A 20 4.22 -4.02 -9.96
C ILE A 20 4.68 -2.90 -10.89
N SER A 21 3.79 -2.30 -11.70
CA SER A 21 4.18 -1.15 -12.52
C SER A 21 4.39 0.10 -11.66
N LYS A 22 5.17 1.07 -12.16
CA LYS A 22 5.38 2.35 -11.45
C LYS A 22 4.07 3.11 -11.20
N SER A 23 3.15 3.08 -12.18
CA SER A 23 1.84 3.73 -12.06
C SER A 23 0.97 3.08 -10.99
N GLN A 24 0.99 1.76 -10.88
CA GLN A 24 0.30 1.02 -9.82
C GLN A 24 0.87 1.38 -8.45
N ILE A 25 2.19 1.41 -8.29
CA ILE A 25 2.83 1.84 -7.04
C ILE A 25 2.41 3.26 -6.66
N ALA A 26 2.52 4.21 -7.60
CA ALA A 26 2.16 5.60 -7.36
C ALA A 26 0.69 5.75 -6.93
N TRP A 27 -0.22 5.03 -7.60
CA TRP A 27 -1.64 5.04 -7.29
C TRP A 27 -1.92 4.47 -5.89
N HIS A 28 -1.39 3.29 -5.56
CA HIS A 28 -1.62 2.66 -4.24
C HIS A 28 -1.06 3.51 -3.09
N LEU A 29 0.12 4.10 -3.25
CA LEU A 29 0.71 4.99 -2.26
C LEU A 29 -0.10 6.28 -2.11
N GLY A 30 -0.52 6.90 -3.23
CA GLY A 30 -1.38 8.09 -3.20
C GLY A 30 -2.73 7.82 -2.53
N HIS A 31 -3.38 6.71 -2.88
CA HIS A 31 -4.64 6.30 -2.29
C HIS A 31 -4.52 6.06 -0.77
N THR A 32 -3.46 5.38 -0.34
CA THR A 32 -3.17 5.13 1.08
C THR A 32 -2.93 6.43 1.85
N ARG A 33 -2.21 7.39 1.26
CA ARG A 33 -1.95 8.71 1.87
C ARG A 33 -3.22 9.52 2.13
N CYS A 34 -4.27 9.31 1.35
CA CYS A 34 -5.56 9.96 1.55
C CYS A 34 -6.50 9.16 2.48
N GLY A 35 -5.98 8.20 3.24
CA GLY A 35 -6.79 7.33 4.11
C GLY A 35 -7.52 6.20 3.37
N GLY A 36 -7.32 6.07 2.06
CA GLY A 36 -7.94 5.03 1.24
C GLY A 36 -7.38 3.64 1.54
N VAL A 37 -8.24 2.63 1.46
CA VAL A 37 -7.86 1.23 1.69
C VAL A 37 -7.61 0.52 0.36
N SER A 38 -6.41 -0.03 0.21
CA SER A 38 -6.05 -0.81 -0.97
C SER A 38 -5.22 -2.05 -0.62
N PHE A 39 -5.31 -3.10 -1.43
CA PHE A 39 -4.60 -4.37 -1.21
C PHE A 39 -4.08 -4.99 -2.51
N PHE A 40 -3.07 -5.86 -2.35
CA PHE A 40 -2.64 -6.80 -3.37
C PHE A 40 -2.99 -8.23 -2.94
N LEU A 41 -3.68 -8.95 -3.81
CA LEU A 41 -3.84 -10.40 -3.75
C LEU A 41 -2.76 -11.02 -4.63
N VAL A 42 -1.92 -11.85 -4.07
CA VAL A 42 -0.76 -12.44 -4.75
C VAL A 42 -0.89 -13.94 -4.75
N HIS A 43 -1.19 -14.51 -5.91
CA HIS A 43 -1.30 -15.95 -6.10
C HIS A 43 0.07 -16.55 -6.39
N ASP A 44 0.44 -17.59 -5.65
CA ASP A 44 1.65 -18.40 -5.84
C ASP A 44 1.28 -19.71 -6.53
N PRO A 45 1.58 -19.88 -7.83
CA PRO A 45 1.25 -21.10 -8.56
C PRO A 45 1.87 -22.37 -7.99
N SER A 46 3.01 -22.26 -7.29
CA SER A 46 3.72 -23.41 -6.74
C SER A 46 3.01 -24.02 -5.53
N THR A 47 2.42 -23.17 -4.69
CA THR A 47 1.71 -23.57 -3.47
C THR A 47 0.19 -23.55 -3.63
N ARG A 48 -0.32 -22.92 -4.70
CA ARG A 48 -1.74 -22.61 -4.95
C ARG A 48 -2.36 -21.74 -3.84
N LEU A 49 -1.54 -21.06 -3.08
CA LEU A 49 -1.97 -20.14 -2.03
C LEU A 49 -2.04 -18.72 -2.57
N VAL A 50 -2.97 -17.95 -2.01
CA VAL A 50 -3.07 -16.51 -2.21
C VAL A 50 -2.63 -15.81 -0.95
N PHE A 51 -1.81 -14.77 -1.11
CA PHE A 51 -1.33 -13.89 -0.05
C PHE A 51 -1.99 -12.53 -0.19
N LEU A 52 -2.44 -11.95 0.91
CA LEU A 52 -3.05 -10.63 0.97
C LEU A 52 -2.05 -9.63 1.58
N PHE A 53 -1.68 -8.61 0.83
CA PHE A 53 -0.76 -7.55 1.28
C PHE A 53 -1.45 -6.19 1.30
N ASP A 54 -1.08 -5.35 2.26
CA ASP A 54 -1.51 -3.95 2.29
C ASP A 54 -0.92 -3.15 1.12
N GLY A 55 -1.75 -2.35 0.46
CA GLY A 55 -1.35 -1.55 -0.70
C GLY A 55 -0.36 -0.43 -0.37
N GLY A 56 -0.31 0.04 0.87
CA GLY A 56 0.71 0.97 1.36
C GLY A 56 2.12 0.39 1.33
N LEU A 57 2.26 -0.94 1.15
CA LEU A 57 3.54 -1.62 1.00
C LEU A 57 3.99 -1.72 -0.47
N ALA A 58 3.26 -1.16 -1.46
CA ALA A 58 3.53 -1.33 -2.89
C ALA A 58 5.01 -1.17 -3.29
N ALA A 59 5.69 -0.15 -2.77
CA ALA A 59 7.11 0.10 -3.04
C ALA A 59 8.03 -1.00 -2.49
N LYS A 60 7.73 -1.56 -1.31
CA LYS A 60 8.49 -2.66 -0.68
C LYS A 60 8.22 -4.00 -1.35
N LEU A 61 6.99 -4.17 -1.84
CA LEU A 61 6.59 -5.40 -2.53
C LEU A 61 7.27 -5.49 -3.91
N HIS A 62 7.38 -4.38 -4.64
CA HIS A 62 7.96 -4.36 -5.98
C HIS A 62 9.40 -4.90 -6.01
N GLY A 63 9.65 -5.90 -6.84
CA GLY A 63 10.98 -6.49 -7.04
C GLY A 63 11.37 -7.48 -5.94
N SER A 64 10.61 -7.59 -4.86
CA SER A 64 10.87 -8.52 -3.76
C SER A 64 10.45 -9.95 -4.12
N ARG A 65 11.04 -10.91 -3.40
CA ARG A 65 10.67 -12.32 -3.50
C ARG A 65 9.49 -12.64 -2.61
N LEU A 66 8.52 -13.41 -3.08
CA LEU A 66 7.35 -13.75 -2.28
C LEU A 66 7.75 -14.48 -0.99
N SER A 67 8.73 -15.39 -1.05
CA SER A 67 9.34 -16.03 0.12
C SER A 67 9.78 -15.06 1.22
N VAL A 68 10.32 -13.88 0.87
CA VAL A 68 10.72 -12.83 1.81
C VAL A 68 9.52 -12.00 2.28
N LEU A 69 8.51 -11.84 1.42
CA LEU A 69 7.33 -11.04 1.71
C LEU A 69 6.32 -11.75 2.62
N ARG A 70 6.28 -13.09 2.68
CA ARG A 70 5.27 -13.85 3.44
C ARG A 70 4.98 -13.32 4.85
N PRO A 71 5.98 -12.94 5.67
CA PRO A 71 5.72 -12.40 7.02
C PRO A 71 4.95 -11.07 7.04
N ALA A 72 4.96 -10.31 5.95
CA ALA A 72 4.23 -9.05 5.81
C ALA A 72 2.79 -9.25 5.25
N ALA A 73 2.40 -10.49 4.94
CA ALA A 73 1.04 -10.76 4.49
C ALA A 73 0.05 -10.60 5.66
N ARG A 74 -1.03 -9.84 5.45
CA ARG A 74 -2.14 -9.77 6.41
C ARG A 74 -2.91 -11.09 6.50
N TRP A 75 -2.87 -11.88 5.43
CA TRP A 75 -3.48 -13.21 5.38
C TRP A 75 -2.87 -14.05 4.25
N TYR A 76 -2.93 -15.37 4.37
CA TYR A 76 -2.70 -16.29 3.26
C TYR A 76 -3.60 -17.53 3.37
N GLY A 77 -3.94 -18.12 2.22
CA GLY A 77 -4.77 -19.32 2.18
C GLY A 77 -5.30 -19.64 0.79
N ASP A 78 -6.33 -20.48 0.73
CA ASP A 78 -7.01 -20.83 -0.51
C ASP A 78 -7.80 -19.63 -1.07
N ILE A 79 -7.81 -19.47 -2.40
CA ILE A 79 -8.48 -18.34 -3.07
C ILE A 79 -9.98 -18.24 -2.72
N SER A 80 -10.65 -19.35 -2.42
CA SER A 80 -12.06 -19.37 -1.99
C SER A 80 -12.30 -18.64 -0.67
N ALA A 81 -11.30 -18.59 0.22
CA ALA A 81 -11.35 -17.86 1.49
C ALA A 81 -10.88 -16.41 1.38
N ALA A 82 -10.24 -16.03 0.27
CA ALA A 82 -9.70 -14.70 0.06
C ALA A 82 -10.76 -13.56 0.17
N PRO A 83 -12.01 -13.71 -0.31
CA PRO A 83 -13.02 -12.68 -0.13
C PRO A 83 -13.35 -12.38 1.35
N CYS A 84 -13.39 -13.42 2.19
CA CYS A 84 -13.64 -13.26 3.63
C CYS A 84 -12.47 -12.55 4.31
N ALA A 85 -11.24 -12.97 4.00
CA ALA A 85 -10.03 -12.33 4.51
C ALA A 85 -9.90 -10.88 4.07
N LEU A 86 -10.17 -10.59 2.79
CA LEU A 86 -10.17 -9.24 2.24
C LEU A 86 -11.20 -8.36 2.96
N ARG A 87 -12.41 -8.87 3.22
CA ARG A 87 -13.44 -8.12 3.96
C ARG A 87 -12.98 -7.74 5.35
N LEU A 88 -12.42 -8.69 6.10
CA LEU A 88 -11.93 -8.46 7.46
C LEU A 88 -10.81 -7.42 7.45
N ALA A 89 -9.78 -7.64 6.62
CA ALA A 89 -8.64 -6.74 6.50
C ALA A 89 -9.06 -5.33 6.06
N ALA A 90 -9.99 -5.21 5.11
CA ALA A 90 -10.49 -3.93 4.65
C ALA A 90 -11.17 -3.14 5.78
N ARG A 91 -11.96 -3.81 6.61
CA ARG A 91 -12.65 -3.18 7.74
C ARG A 91 -11.66 -2.71 8.81
N GLU A 92 -10.71 -3.56 9.17
CA GLU A 92 -9.65 -3.21 10.13
C GLU A 92 -8.84 -2.02 9.64
N SER A 93 -8.34 -2.08 8.40
CA SER A 93 -7.57 -0.99 7.81
C SER A 93 -8.39 0.30 7.64
N TRP A 94 -9.70 0.21 7.39
CA TRP A 94 -10.56 1.38 7.29
C TRP A 94 -10.72 2.06 8.65
N ILE A 95 -10.99 1.28 9.71
CA ILE A 95 -11.12 1.79 11.07
C ILE A 95 -9.80 2.42 11.54
N GLU A 96 -8.67 1.75 11.29
CA GLU A 96 -7.33 2.27 11.60
C GLU A 96 -7.07 3.65 10.95
N ARG A 97 -7.57 3.87 9.73
CA ARG A 97 -7.34 5.10 8.95
C ARG A 97 -8.37 6.20 9.20
N LEU A 98 -9.50 5.87 9.83
CA LEU A 98 -10.47 6.87 10.28
C LEU A 98 -10.03 7.59 11.56
N ASP A 99 -8.98 7.09 12.24
CA ASP A 99 -8.41 7.77 13.40
C ASP A 99 -7.77 9.11 12.95
N PRO A 100 -8.26 10.27 13.42
CA PRO A 100 -7.70 11.57 13.08
C PRO A 100 -6.22 11.72 13.51
N ALA A 101 -5.72 10.88 14.43
CA ALA A 101 -4.30 10.85 14.80
C ALA A 101 -3.40 10.19 13.73
N SER A 102 -3.97 9.40 12.81
CA SER A 102 -3.22 8.73 11.73
C SER A 102 -2.90 9.66 10.54
N CYS A 103 -3.63 10.77 10.42
CA CYS A 103 -3.42 11.84 9.44
C CYS A 103 -2.36 12.85 9.93
N ALA A 104 -1.18 12.38 10.35
CA ALA A 104 -0.05 13.29 10.43
C ALA A 104 0.51 13.49 9.00
N PRO A 105 0.41 14.68 8.39
CA PRO A 105 1.21 14.96 7.21
C PRO A 105 2.67 14.76 7.58
N ALA A 106 3.45 14.15 6.68
CA ALA A 106 4.91 14.17 6.81
C ALA A 106 5.33 15.63 7.08
N PRO A 107 6.25 15.89 8.04
CA PRO A 107 6.72 17.25 8.25
C PRO A 107 7.17 17.79 6.89
N CYS A 108 6.54 18.89 6.48
CA CYS A 108 7.01 19.67 5.35
C CYS A 108 8.48 19.97 5.66
N ASP A 109 9.40 19.57 4.79
CA ASP A 109 10.77 20.08 4.81
C ASP A 109 10.66 21.58 4.46
N ASP A 110 10.33 22.40 5.46
CA ASP A 110 10.42 23.85 5.40
C ASP A 110 11.90 24.20 5.47
N GLY A 111 12.59 23.98 4.35
CA GLY A 111 13.93 24.49 4.10
C GLY A 111 13.89 26.01 4.17
N ALA A 112 14.26 26.52 5.34
CA ALA A 112 14.39 27.93 5.65
C ALA A 112 15.39 28.65 4.72
N GLY A 113 14.97 29.80 4.21
CA GLY A 113 15.72 31.06 4.23
C GLY A 113 17.03 31.15 3.45
N SER A 114 17.01 31.96 2.39
CA SER A 114 18.00 33.03 2.29
C SER A 114 17.35 34.30 1.73
N THR A 115 17.55 35.35 2.50
CA THR A 115 17.05 36.71 2.45
C THR A 115 17.34 37.45 1.15
N ASN A 116 16.32 38.15 0.65
CA ASN A 116 16.49 39.33 -0.20
C ASN A 116 17.05 40.48 0.68
N GLU A 117 18.20 41.04 0.30
CA GLU A 117 18.54 42.42 0.60
C GLU A 117 18.53 43.24 -0.69
N ASN A 118 17.94 44.42 -0.59
CA ASN A 118 17.49 45.28 -1.66
C ASN A 118 18.44 46.49 -1.74
N ARG A 119 18.76 46.90 -2.97
CA ARG A 119 18.85 48.29 -3.49
C ARG A 119 20.05 49.23 -3.19
N ASP A 120 20.23 50.07 -4.21
CA ASP A 120 20.93 51.36 -4.34
C ASP A 120 22.46 51.27 -4.57
N GLY A 121 23.07 51.81 -5.63
CA GLY A 121 22.77 53.01 -6.40
C GLY A 121 23.95 53.98 -6.26
N LEU A 122 25.01 53.81 -7.06
CA LEU A 122 25.90 54.86 -7.59
C LEU A 122 26.80 54.31 -8.71
#